data_AF-A0A662P9Q6-F1
#
_entry.id   AF-A0A662P9Q6-F1
#
_cell.length_a   1.000
_cell.length_b   1.000
_cell.length_c   1.000
_cell.angle_alpha   90.00
_cell.angle_beta   90.00
_cell.angle_gamma   90.00
#
_symmetry.space_group_name_H-M   'P 1'
#
loop_
_entity.id
_entity.type
_entity.pdbx_description
1 polymer ?
#
loop_
_entity_poly.entity_id
_entity_poly.type
_entity_poly.pdbx_seq_one_letter_code
_entity_poly.pdbx_strand_id
1 'polypeptide(L)'
;MFVEKYRPKKFSDIAGQKSALKELISWMNTWGTDKKACLLDGPPGNGKTTSVYVLADEMNLEIIEMNASDKRNAEAIEKIVGNASQTYSLDGRKRIIVLDEADN
;
A
#
# COMPACT_ATOMS: atom_id res chain seq x y z
N MET A 1 -4.06 -20.95 -2.28
CA MET A 1 -4.09 -20.70 -3.74
C MET A 1 -2.67 -20.47 -4.23
N PHE A 2 -2.30 -20.89 -5.46
CA PHE A 2 -0.92 -20.71 -5.95
C PHE A 2 -0.50 -19.23 -6.03
N VAL A 3 -1.46 -18.34 -6.25
CA VAL A 3 -1.25 -16.88 -6.32
C VAL A 3 -0.59 -16.34 -5.04
N GLU A 4 -1.05 -16.78 -3.86
CA GLU A 4 -0.46 -16.35 -2.59
C GLU A 4 0.90 -17.01 -2.31
N LYS A 5 1.04 -18.28 -2.72
CA LYS A 5 2.28 -19.04 -2.52
C LYS A 5 3.45 -18.44 -3.32
N TYR A 6 3.17 -17.94 -4.52
CA TYR A 6 4.17 -17.37 -5.43
C TYR A 6 4.08 -15.84 -5.54
N ARG A 7 3.41 -15.18 -4.58
CA ARG A 7 3.36 -13.72 -4.53
C ARG A 7 4.80 -13.18 -4.40
N PRO A 8 5.24 -12.27 -5.29
CA PRO A 8 6.53 -11.59 -5.20
C PRO A 8 6.85 -11.11 -3.79
N LYS A 9 8.11 -11.25 -3.38
CA LYS A 9 8.61 -10.79 -2.09
C LYS A 9 9.59 -9.63 -2.22
N LYS A 10 10.26 -9.54 -3.36
CA LYS A 10 11.19 -8.44 -3.70
C LYS A 10 10.74 -7.71 -4.95
N PHE A 11 11.22 -6.48 -5.12
CA PHE A 11 10.98 -5.73 -6.35
C PHE A 11 11.51 -6.44 -7.60
N SER A 12 12.60 -7.20 -7.46
CA SER A 12 13.17 -8.01 -8.53
C SER A 12 12.24 -9.14 -9.01
N ASP A 13 11.31 -9.58 -8.17
CA ASP A 13 10.42 -10.70 -8.45
C ASP A 13 9.15 -10.25 -9.20
N ILE A 14 8.90 -8.94 -9.26
CA ILE A 14 7.76 -8.37 -9.97
C ILE A 14 8.07 -8.36 -11.47
N ALA A 15 7.29 -9.13 -12.23
CA ALA A 15 7.40 -9.16 -13.68
C ALA A 15 6.87 -7.85 -14.31
N GLY A 16 7.77 -7.03 -14.86
CA GLY A 16 7.42 -5.80 -15.58
C GLY A 16 7.35 -4.54 -14.70
N GLN A 17 6.64 -3.51 -15.18
CA GLN A 17 6.30 -2.28 -14.42
C GLN A 17 7.46 -1.49 -13.81
N LYS A 18 8.66 -1.60 -14.37
CA LYS A 18 9.88 -0.95 -13.86
C LYS A 18 9.73 0.56 -13.62
N SER A 19 9.03 1.28 -14.52
CA SER A 19 8.79 2.73 -14.34
C SER A 19 7.87 3.01 -13.16
N ALA A 20 6.72 2.34 -13.09
CA ALA A 20 5.75 2.52 -12.01
C ALA A 20 6.34 2.16 -10.64
N LEU A 21 7.12 1.07 -10.55
CA LEU A 21 7.83 0.70 -9.33
C LEU A 21 8.85 1.77 -8.92
N LYS A 22 9.60 2.32 -9.88
CA LYS A 22 10.55 3.41 -9.62
C LYS A 22 9.84 4.67 -9.12
N GLU A 23 8.70 5.02 -9.70
CA GLU A 23 7.89 6.16 -9.28
C GLU A 23 7.30 5.96 -7.88
N LEU A 24 6.81 4.74 -7.58
CA LEU A 24 6.32 4.37 -6.25
C LEU A 24 7.42 4.51 -5.19
N ILE A 25 8.62 3.97 -5.45
CA ILE A 25 9.76 4.10 -4.54
C ILE A 25 10.19 5.56 -4.38
N SER A 26 10.24 6.31 -5.49
CA SER A 26 10.57 7.74 -5.45
C SER A 26 9.57 8.53 -4.62
N TRP A 27 8.28 8.26 -4.78
CA TRP A 27 7.22 8.88 -3.98
C TRP A 27 7.41 8.56 -2.51
N MET A 28 7.66 7.28 -2.17
CA MET A 28 7.83 6.83 -0.79
C MET A 28 9.03 7.48 -0.10
N ASN A 29 10.13 7.73 -0.83
CA ASN A 29 11.30 8.44 -0.31
C ASN A 29 11.02 9.94 -0.01
N THR A 30 10.03 10.53 -0.69
CA THR A 30 9.57 11.91 -0.45
C THR A 30 8.27 11.97 0.35
N TRP A 31 7.81 10.84 0.88
CA TRP A 31 6.54 10.76 1.56
C TRP A 31 6.60 11.49 2.90
N GLY A 32 5.60 12.35 3.14
CA GLY A 32 5.52 13.18 4.34
C GLY A 32 6.08 14.60 4.21
N THR A 33 6.79 14.94 3.12
CA THR A 33 7.17 16.34 2.81
C THR A 33 6.14 16.99 1.89
N ASP A 34 5.98 16.46 0.68
CA ASP A 34 5.24 17.13 -0.40
C ASP A 34 3.93 16.42 -0.80
N LYS A 35 3.89 15.10 -0.64
CA LYS A 35 2.75 14.27 -1.04
C LYS A 35 2.32 13.36 0.10
N LYS A 36 1.03 13.42 0.45
CA LYS A 36 0.45 12.63 1.56
C LYS A 36 -0.04 11.24 1.13
N ALA A 37 -0.39 11.08 -0.15
CA ALA A 37 -0.92 9.84 -0.71
C ALA A 37 -0.44 9.64 -2.16
N CYS A 38 -0.53 8.40 -2.65
CA CYS A 38 -0.38 8.03 -4.06
C CYS A 38 -1.56 7.17 -4.50
N LEU A 39 -1.92 7.24 -5.79
CA LEU A 39 -2.92 6.38 -6.41
C LEU A 39 -2.19 5.35 -7.29
N LEU A 40 -2.49 4.07 -7.09
CA LEU A 40 -2.07 2.99 -7.98
C LEU A 40 -3.24 2.60 -8.86
N ASP A 41 -3.19 2.98 -10.13
CA ASP A 41 -4.23 2.71 -11.12
C ASP A 41 -3.73 1.74 -12.22
N GLY A 42 -4.65 0.97 -12.78
CA GLY A 42 -4.40 0.04 -13.88
C GLY A 42 -5.30 -1.19 -13.84
N PRO A 43 -5.22 -2.09 -14.84
CA PRO A 43 -6.12 -3.25 -14.91
C PRO A 43 -5.94 -4.23 -13.73
N PRO A 44 -6.96 -5.08 -13.44
CA PRO A 44 -6.87 -6.09 -12.39
C PRO A 44 -5.78 -7.13 -12.69
N GLY A 45 -5.18 -7.71 -11.64
CA GLY A 45 -4.16 -8.75 -11.78
C GLY A 45 -2.76 -8.26 -12.18
N ASN A 46 -2.55 -6.95 -12.32
CA ASN A 46 -1.24 -6.38 -12.66
C ASN A 46 -0.33 -6.15 -11.45
N GLY A 47 -0.62 -6.67 -10.26
CA GLY A 47 0.33 -6.58 -9.14
C GLY A 47 0.42 -5.22 -8.46
N LYS A 48 -0.60 -4.35 -8.57
CA LYS A 48 -0.70 -3.09 -7.82
C LYS A 48 -0.61 -3.33 -6.30
N THR A 49 -1.53 -4.14 -5.76
CA THR A 49 -1.56 -4.55 -4.36
C THR A 49 -0.26 -5.25 -3.97
N THR A 50 0.21 -6.20 -4.78
CA THR A 50 1.50 -6.88 -4.59
C THR A 50 2.69 -5.92 -4.45
N SER A 51 2.74 -4.87 -5.27
CA SER A 51 3.83 -3.89 -5.24
C SER A 51 3.87 -3.12 -3.91
N VAL A 52 2.71 -2.84 -3.31
CA VAL A 52 2.63 -2.21 -1.99
C VAL A 52 3.14 -3.14 -0.89
N TYR A 53 2.77 -4.42 -0.95
CA TYR A 53 3.27 -5.43 -0.01
C TYR A 53 4.79 -5.58 -0.06
N VAL A 54 5.35 -5.64 -1.26
CA VAL A 54 6.80 -5.71 -1.47
C VAL A 54 7.50 -4.45 -0.96
N LEU A 55 6.96 -3.26 -1.25
CA LEU A 55 7.49 -1.98 -0.75
C LEU A 55 7.53 -1.96 0.78
N ALA A 56 6.45 -2.38 1.44
CA ALA A 56 6.38 -2.38 2.89
C ALA A 56 7.36 -3.35 3.53
N ASP A 57 7.55 -4.55 2.96
CA ASP A 57 8.52 -5.52 3.45
C ASP A 57 9.95 -4.99 3.33
N GLU A 58 10.34 -4.50 2.15
CA GLU A 58 11.68 -3.96 1.86
C GLU A 58 12.01 -2.69 2.68
N MET A 59 11.00 -1.89 3.05
CA MET A 59 11.17 -0.66 3.83
C MET A 59 10.80 -0.81 5.31
N ASN A 60 10.52 -2.03 5.77
CA ASN A 60 10.14 -2.35 7.15
C ASN A 60 8.96 -1.50 7.66
N LEU A 61 7.89 -1.45 6.87
CA LEU A 61 6.64 -0.73 7.18
C LEU A 61 5.56 -1.71 7.64
N GLU A 62 4.67 -1.24 8.51
CA GLU A 62 3.42 -1.93 8.82
C GLU A 62 2.35 -1.55 7.79
N ILE A 63 1.64 -2.52 7.21
CA ILE A 63 0.49 -2.28 6.36
C ILE A 63 -0.80 -2.39 7.18
N ILE A 64 -1.67 -1.39 7.05
CA ILE A 64 -3.10 -1.53 7.36
C ILE A 64 -3.85 -1.49 6.04
N GLU A 65 -4.33 -2.64 5.59
CA GLU A 65 -5.18 -2.76 4.40
C GLU A 65 -6.65 -2.65 4.79
N MET A 66 -7.39 -1.87 4.00
CA MET A 66 -8.83 -1.73 4.09
C MET A 66 -9.42 -1.81 2.69
N ASN A 67 -10.38 -2.72 2.50
CA ASN A 67 -11.20 -2.69 1.30
C ASN A 67 -12.18 -1.50 1.41
N ALA A 68 -12.10 -0.58 0.46
CA ALA A 68 -12.91 0.64 0.45
C ALA A 68 -14.39 0.35 0.12
N SER A 69 -14.66 -0.66 -0.71
CA SER A 69 -16.01 -1.03 -1.16
C SER A 69 -16.85 -1.70 -0.05
N ASP A 70 -16.20 -2.40 0.88
CA ASP A 70 -16.81 -3.02 2.06
C ASP A 70 -17.11 -2.01 3.19
N LYS A 71 -16.33 -0.93 3.30
CA LYS A 71 -16.44 0.07 4.38
C LYS A 71 -16.94 1.42 3.87
N ARG A 72 -18.12 1.44 3.26
CA ARG A 72 -18.75 2.67 2.68
C ARG A 72 -19.12 3.78 3.66
N ASN A 73 -18.90 3.60 4.97
CA ASN A 73 -19.11 4.69 5.92
C ASN A 73 -17.80 5.50 6.04
N ALA A 74 -17.81 6.72 5.52
CA ALA A 74 -16.72 7.69 5.66
C ALA A 74 -16.28 7.82 7.13
N GLU A 75 -17.21 7.74 8.08
CA GLU A 75 -16.93 7.79 9.52
C GLU A 75 -16.11 6.58 10.01
N ALA A 76 -16.36 5.39 9.45
CA ALA A 76 -15.59 4.20 9.80
C ALA A 76 -14.16 4.27 9.21
N ILE A 77 -14.02 4.80 8.01
CA ILE A 77 -12.71 5.06 7.40
C ILE A 77 -11.97 6.12 8.22
N GLU A 78 -12.59 7.26 8.51
CA GLU A 78 -11.99 8.34 9.29
C GLU A 78 -11.55 7.87 10.68
N LYS A 79 -12.37 7.05 11.34
CA LYS A 79 -11.99 6.49 12.65
C LYS A 79 -10.79 5.56 12.56
N ILE A 80 -10.71 4.70 11.56
CA ILE A 80 -9.60 3.73 11.44
C ILE A 80 -8.34 4.45 10.95
N VAL A 81 -8.45 5.21 9.86
CA VAL A 81 -7.36 5.94 9.23
C VAL A 81 -6.84 7.05 10.14
N GLY A 82 -7.74 7.81 10.76
CA GLY A 82 -7.39 8.87 11.70
C GLY A 82 -6.58 8.35 12.88
N ASN A 83 -7.07 7.31 13.56
CA ASN A 83 -6.31 6.69 14.65
C ASN A 83 -4.99 6.08 14.17
N ALA A 84 -5.01 5.37 13.04
CA ALA A 84 -3.83 4.71 12.49
C ALA A 84 -2.73 5.68 12.05
N SER A 85 -3.11 6.87 11.56
CA SER A 85 -2.18 7.91 11.11
C SER A 85 -1.49 8.66 12.25
N GLN A 86 -2.07 8.65 13.46
CA GLN A 86 -1.54 9.34 14.64
C GLN A 86 -0.72 8.44 15.57
N THR A 87 -0.75 7.13 15.34
CA THR A 87 -0.05 6.14 16.17
C THR A 87 1.07 5.46 15.41
N TYR A 88 2.23 5.35 16.07
CA TYR A 88 3.26 4.40 15.65
C TYR A 88 2.76 2.97 15.90
N SER A 89 3.25 2.03 15.11
CA SER A 89 3.08 0.61 15.39
C SER A 89 3.68 0.25 16.77
N LEU A 90 3.22 -0.85 17.36
CA LEU A 90 3.71 -1.31 18.67
C LEU A 90 5.20 -1.65 18.66
N ASP A 91 5.77 -1.91 17.48
CA ASP A 91 7.19 -2.23 17.27
C ASP A 91 8.00 -1.03 16.73
N GLY A 92 7.40 0.17 16.66
CA GLY A 92 8.07 1.40 16.25
C GLY A 92 8.24 1.59 14.74
N ARG A 93 7.78 0.64 13.91
CA ARG A 93 7.71 0.79 12.45
C ARG A 93 6.75 1.90 12.05
N LYS A 94 7.09 2.57 10.94
CA LYS A 94 6.16 3.46 10.24
C LYS A 94 5.04 2.62 9.63
N ARG A 95 3.85 3.20 9.54
CA ARG A 95 2.65 2.52 9.04
C ARG A 95 2.17 3.15 7.75
N ILE A 96 1.83 2.32 6.76
CA ILE A 96 1.15 2.73 5.53
C ILE A 96 -0.28 2.19 5.55
N ILE A 97 -1.22 3.01 5.10
CA ILE A 97 -2.63 2.66 4.98
C ILE A 97 -2.91 2.42 3.50
N VAL A 98 -3.46 1.25 3.20
CA VAL A 98 -3.81 0.83 1.84
C VAL A 98 -5.33 0.77 1.75
N LEU A 99 -5.90 1.62 0.90
CA LEU A 99 -7.31 1.58 0.55
C LEU A 99 -7.43 0.84 -0.79
N ASP A 100 -7.81 -0.43 -0.75
CA ASP A 100 -7.98 -1.24 -1.96
C ASP A 100 -9.41 -1.10 -2.52
N GLU A 101 -9.58 -1.28 -3.83
CA GLU A 101 -10.87 -1.14 -4.56
C GLU A 101 -11.57 0.22 -4.34
N ALA A 102 -10.80 1.32 -4.36
CA ALA A 102 -11.33 2.67 -4.19
C ALA A 102 -12.19 3.19 -5.36
N ASP A 103 -12.26 2.43 -6.46
CA ASP A 103 -13.05 2.70 -7.65
C ASP A 103 -14.44 2.04 -7.65
N ASN A 104 -14.72 1.16 -6.67
CA ASN A 104 -15.99 0.42 -6.54
C ASN A 104 -17.05 1.11 -5.66
#